data_AF-A0A9D8XZF4-F1
#
_entry.id   AF-A0A9D8XZF4-F1
#
_cell.length_a   1.000
_cell.length_b   1.000
_cell.length_c   1.000
_cell.angle_alpha   90.00
_cell.angle_beta   90.00
_cell.angle_gamma   90.00
#
_symmetry.space_group_name_H-M   'P 1'
#
loop_
_entity.id
_entity.type
_entity.pdbx_description
1 polymer ?
#
loop_
_entity_poly.entity_id
_entity_poly.type
_entity_poly.pdbx_seq_one_letter_code
_entity_poly.pdbx_strand_id
1 'polypeptide(L)' 'MLGVKKTTQHNTKVAWEFVPLQDFTSNSDIDWSQSISNIDRQLYSKYGLSQDEIQFIESNVKEMK' A
#
# COMPACT_ATOMS: atom_id res chain seq x y z
N MET A 1 -9.55 -8.26 7.11
CA MET A 1 -8.90 -9.33 6.31
C MET A 1 -9.75 -9.71 5.11
N LEU A 2 -9.25 -9.49 3.88
CA LEU A 2 -9.91 -9.84 2.61
C LEU A 2 -10.23 -11.35 2.48
N GLY A 3 -9.34 -12.21 3.01
CA GLY A 3 -9.52 -13.67 2.97
C GLY A 3 -10.77 -14.20 3.68
N VAL A 4 -11.38 -13.41 4.56
CA VAL A 4 -12.61 -13.79 5.28
C VAL A 4 -13.84 -13.74 4.38
N LYS A 5 -13.88 -12.79 3.43
CA LYS A 5 -15.02 -12.64 2.49
C LYS A 5 -14.72 -13.17 1.08
N LYS A 6 -13.46 -13.46 0.77
CA LYS A 6 -13.03 -14.04 -0.50
C LYS A 6 -13.12 -15.58 -0.46
N THR A 7 -14.35 -16.10 -0.52
CA THR A 7 -14.61 -17.55 -0.48
C THR A 7 -14.48 -18.21 -1.86
N THR A 8 -14.69 -17.47 -2.94
CA THR A 8 -14.58 -17.96 -4.33
C THR A 8 -13.62 -17.06 -5.14
N GLN A 9 -13.19 -17.51 -6.33
CA GLN A 9 -12.38 -16.66 -7.23
C GLN A 9 -13.11 -15.37 -7.63
N HIS A 10 -14.44 -15.36 -7.57
CA HIS A 10 -15.25 -14.20 -7.87
C HIS A 10 -15.24 -13.20 -6.69
N ASN A 11 -14.49 -12.12 -6.85
CA ASN A 11 -14.40 -11.05 -5.85
C ASN A 11 -15.46 -9.98 -6.11
N THR A 12 -16.63 -10.12 -5.50
CA THR A 12 -17.63 -9.04 -5.49
C THR A 12 -17.12 -7.84 -4.70
N LYS A 13 -17.69 -6.65 -4.92
CA LYS A 13 -17.33 -5.42 -4.18
C LYS A 13 -17.34 -5.62 -2.65
N VAL A 14 -18.25 -6.46 -2.14
CA VAL A 14 -18.39 -6.78 -0.72
C VAL A 14 -17.16 -7.49 -0.15
N ALA A 15 -16.43 -8.25 -0.97
CA ALA A 15 -15.20 -8.91 -0.53
C ALA A 15 -14.13 -7.90 -0.07
N TRP A 16 -14.13 -6.71 -0.66
CA TRP A 16 -13.15 -5.66 -0.38
C TRP A 16 -13.49 -4.77 0.82
N GLU A 17 -14.64 -4.98 1.48
CA GLU A 17 -15.12 -4.14 2.59
C GLU A 17 -14.17 -4.11 3.80
N PHE A 18 -13.38 -5.16 3.99
CA PHE A 18 -12.39 -5.23 5.07
C PHE A 18 -10.99 -4.77 4.67
N VAL A 19 -10.83 -4.22 3.47
CA VAL A 19 -9.59 -3.57 3.06
C VAL A 19 -9.71 -2.10 3.47
N PRO A 20 -8.85 -1.63 4.40
CA PRO A 20 -8.88 -0.23 4.79
C PRO A 20 -8.59 0.64 3.57
N LEU A 21 -9.47 1.62 3.32
CA LEU A 21 -9.23 2.66 2.34
C LEU A 21 -8.17 3.60 2.89
N GLN A 22 -7.03 3.69 2.20
CA GLN A 22 -6.00 4.66 2.50
C GLN A 22 -6.55 6.06 2.22
N ASP A 23 -6.30 6.99 3.13
CA ASP A 23 -6.56 8.40 2.90
C ASP A 23 -5.49 8.97 1.97
N PHE A 24 -5.93 9.45 0.79
CA PHE A 24 -5.10 10.07 -0.24
C PHE A 24 -5.21 11.61 -0.24
N THR A 25 -5.81 12.20 0.80
CA THR A 25 -5.92 13.64 0.93
C THR A 25 -4.62 14.26 1.44
N SER A 26 -4.47 15.58 1.25
CA SER A 26 -3.34 16.36 1.78
C SER A 26 -3.28 16.43 3.31
N ASN A 27 -4.34 15.97 3.99
CA ASN A 27 -4.37 15.86 5.45
C ASN A 27 -3.91 14.48 5.95
N SER A 28 -3.60 13.56 5.04
CA SER A 28 -3.09 12.24 5.41
C SER A 28 -1.67 12.37 5.98
N ASP A 29 -1.22 11.35 6.73
CA ASP A 29 0.14 11.32 7.30
C ASP A 29 1.26 11.28 6.24
N ILE A 30 0.90 11.19 4.96
CA ILE A 30 1.81 11.06 3.83
C ILE A 30 1.59 12.24 2.89
N ASP A 31 2.68 12.91 2.53
CA ASP A 31 2.66 13.95 1.52
C ASP A 31 2.69 13.34 0.12
N TRP A 32 1.50 13.18 -0.47
CA TRP A 32 1.30 12.67 -1.83
C TRP A 32 1.69 13.65 -2.93
N SER A 33 2.08 14.89 -2.61
CA SER A 33 2.53 15.86 -3.63
C SER A 33 4.02 15.74 -3.98
N GLN A 34 4.76 14.87 -3.29
CA GLN A 34 6.19 14.66 -3.51
C GLN A 34 6.48 13.61 -4.60
N SER A 35 7.77 13.41 -4.90
CA SER A 35 8.20 12.36 -5.82
C SER A 35 7.88 10.96 -5.26
N ILE A 36 7.70 9.99 -6.16
CA ILE A 36 7.39 8.58 -5.84
C ILE A 36 8.39 8.03 -4.81
N SER A 37 9.69 8.25 -5.02
CA SER A 37 10.74 7.78 -4.09
C SER A 37 10.63 8.40 -2.68
N ASN A 38 10.15 9.63 -2.54
CA ASN A 38 9.93 10.24 -1.22
C ASN A 38 8.65 9.74 -0.56
N ILE A 39 7.62 9.41 -1.35
CA ILE A 39 6.39 8.77 -0.87
C ILE A 39 6.73 7.36 -0.36
N ASP A 40 7.53 6.59 -1.10
CA ASP A 40 7.95 5.24 -0.69
C ASP A 40 8.71 5.26 0.64
N ARG A 41 9.62 6.22 0.85
CA ARG A 41 10.33 6.37 2.14
C ARG A 41 9.40 6.72 3.30
N GLN A 42 8.38 7.54 3.05
CA GLN A 42 7.34 7.85 4.04
C GLN A 42 6.51 6.60 4.38
N LEU A 43 6.17 5.78 3.37
CA LEU A 43 5.46 4.52 3.55
C LEU A 43 6.29 3.50 4.35
N TYR A 44 7.57 3.34 4.01
CA TYR A 44 8.47 2.44 4.73
C TYR A 44 8.56 2.78 6.21
N SER A 45 8.66 4.07 6.51
CA SER A 45 8.71 4.58 7.89
C SER A 45 7.38 4.37 8.62
N LYS A 46 6.25 4.61 7.93
CA LYS A 46 4.89 4.47 8.51
C LYS A 46 4.55 3.04 8.89
N TYR A 47 4.95 2.08 8.05
CA TYR A 47 4.67 0.66 8.26
C TYR A 47 5.80 -0.09 8.98
N GLY A 48 6.89 0.60 9.32
CA GLY A 48 8.00 0.03 10.07
C GLY A 48 8.73 -1.08 9.31
N LEU A 49 8.89 -0.92 7.99
CA LEU A 49 9.57 -1.90 7.16
C LEU A 49 11.06 -1.99 7.53
N SER A 50 11.55 -3.21 7.56
CA SER A 50 12.98 -3.50 7.68
C SER A 50 13.73 -3.21 6.39
N GLN A 51 15.05 -3.03 6.48
CA GLN A 51 15.91 -2.77 5.32
C GLN A 51 15.79 -3.87 4.25
N ASP A 52 15.61 -5.12 4.67
CA ASP A 52 15.47 -6.27 3.77
C ASP A 52 14.14 -6.22 2.99
N GLU A 53 13.05 -5.81 3.64
CA GLU A 53 11.74 -5.65 3.00
C GLU A 53 11.74 -4.48 2.02
N ILE A 54 12.40 -3.37 2.38
CA ILE A 54 12.58 -2.22 1.49
C ILE A 54 13.35 -2.64 0.23
N GLN A 55 14.47 -3.35 0.41
CA GLN A 55 15.29 -3.81 -0.71
C GLN A 55 14.51 -4.80 -1.60
N PHE A 56 13.70 -5.68 -1.01
CA PHE A 56 12.84 -6.58 -1.75
C PHE A 56 11.79 -5.83 -2.59
N ILE A 57 11.18 -4.77 -2.04
CA ILE A 57 10.22 -3.94 -2.76
C ILE A 57 10.92 -3.21 -3.90
N GLU A 58 12.05 -2.54 -3.66
CA GLU A 58 12.81 -1.82 -4.68
C GLU A 58 13.31 -2.74 -5.81
N SER A 59 13.62 -4.01 -5.51
CA SER A 59 14.09 -4.96 -6.52
C SER A 59 12.98 -5.66 -7.30
N ASN A 60 11.79 -5.86 -6.71
CA ASN A 60 10.70 -6.64 -7.31
C ASN A 60 9.55 -5.78 -7.82
N VAL A 61 9.32 -4.61 -7.22
CA VAL A 61 8.27 -3.69 -7.62
C VAL A 61 8.85 -2.71 -8.62
N LYS A 62 8.40 -2.83 -9.87
CA LYS A 62 8.76 -1.89 -10.92
C LYS A 62 7.92 -0.63 -10.77
N GLU A 63 8.55 0.53 -10.83
CA GLU A 63 7.83 1.82 -10.93
C GLU A 63 6.77 1.72 -12.03
N MET A 64 5.50 1.90 -11.66
CA MET A 64 4.43 1.96 -12.63
C MET A 64 4.58 3.29 -13.38
N LYS A 65 4.94 3.20 -14.66
CA LYS A 65 4.90 4.33 -15.60
C LYS A 65 3.48 4.72 -15.97
#